data_AF-A0A967BWQ2-F1
#
_entry.id   AF-A0A967BWQ2-F1
#
_cell.length_a   1.000
_cell.length_b   1.000
_cell.length_c   1.000
_cell.angle_alpha   90.00
_cell.angle_beta   90.00
_cell.angle_gamma   90.00
#
_symmetry.space_group_name_H-M   'P 1'
#
loop_
_entity.id
_entity.type
_entity.pdbx_description
1 polymer ?
#
loop_
_entity_poly.entity_id
_entity_poly.type
_entity_poly.pdbx_seq_one_letter_code
_entity_poly.pdbx_strand_id
1 'polypeptide(L)'
;YLSQKHFVIDGLSLKGLLKGAGLPSPGLALELTANADLNREDLTIKPLHLKIDDTIVDGTATIKNLKNPSYNLALQLNQLDLDRYRTKQPDETPTKETGPPGATQQQPVLGLKKPEKRNKDQNNGRIPVHLLRGLNFTADIKVDSLKAAGLTLSKIRLQASGQDGQIRLDPLAAGLYDGTLLLRGDINARPDVPQMRLTGELAGVRLGPLFRDMTGREEVSGKADIQARIATRGLTKNELLRHADGTVSLTLADGKIARLQILRTIRAAKALIDKKTLAAESARQPTGFARLTATGVLTNGVLRNNDLRAESELMAVKGKGTVDLVNERLDYLLTIYLSRGLDRDQKTGLVDLSKTPIPYRVKGSFTHISQSAALEEILINEGKKALINVLQKQGGKNSKNDAGALIDQGLKSLFGN
;
A
#
# COMPACT_ATOMS: atom_id res chain seq x y z
N TYR A 1 53.81 -21.35 16.06
CA TYR A 1 54.08 -20.36 17.14
C TYR A 1 53.28 -19.06 16.95
N LEU A 2 51.95 -19.13 16.76
CA LEU A 2 51.09 -17.93 16.59
C LEU A 2 49.83 -17.95 17.50
N SER A 3 49.75 -18.87 18.47
CA SER A 3 48.49 -19.20 19.17
C SER A 3 48.14 -18.36 20.41
N GLN A 4 48.77 -17.20 20.64
CA GLN A 4 48.56 -16.39 21.86
C GLN A 4 48.64 -14.87 21.66
N LYS A 5 48.24 -14.34 20.51
CA LYS A 5 48.21 -12.88 20.35
C LYS A 5 46.84 -12.32 20.75
N HIS A 6 46.84 -11.55 21.82
CA HIS A 6 45.74 -10.70 22.30
C HIS A 6 46.19 -9.25 22.09
N PHE A 7 45.38 -8.47 21.38
CA PHE A 7 45.66 -7.07 21.10
C PHE A 7 44.52 -6.22 21.64
N VAL A 8 44.86 -5.20 22.41
CA VAL A 8 43.91 -4.20 22.92
C VAL A 8 44.30 -2.84 22.36
N ILE A 9 43.33 -2.13 21.81
CA ILE A 9 43.46 -0.75 21.36
C ILE A 9 42.47 0.08 22.17
N ASP A 10 42.99 0.94 23.02
CA ASP A 10 42.21 1.90 23.78
C ASP A 10 42.22 3.27 23.08
N GLY A 11 41.05 3.90 22.97
CA GLY A 11 40.92 5.24 22.43
C GLY A 11 41.20 5.36 20.93
N LEU A 12 40.87 4.32 20.13
CA LEU A 12 40.90 4.44 18.68
C LEU A 12 40.04 5.62 18.26
N SER A 13 40.63 6.57 17.53
CA SER A 13 39.93 7.73 16.98
C SER A 13 40.20 7.81 15.49
N LEU A 14 39.14 7.81 14.69
CA LEU A 14 39.21 7.90 13.24
C LEU A 14 38.23 8.95 12.76
N LYS A 15 38.73 9.88 11.93
CA LYS A 15 37.93 10.89 11.26
C LYS A 15 38.19 10.81 9.76
N GLY A 16 37.12 10.73 8.98
CA GLY A 16 37.21 10.56 7.54
C GLY A 16 36.01 11.11 6.80
N LEU A 17 36.18 11.32 5.49
CA LEU A 17 35.10 11.64 4.58
C LEU A 17 35.03 10.54 3.52
N LEU A 18 33.99 9.72 3.57
CA LEU A 18 33.77 8.66 2.60
C LEU A 18 33.13 9.24 1.35
N LYS A 19 33.78 9.04 0.20
CA LYS A 19 33.27 9.43 -1.12
C LYS A 19 33.15 8.21 -2.00
N GLY A 20 32.11 8.15 -2.81
CA GLY A 20 31.88 7.02 -3.69
C GLY A 20 30.59 7.15 -4.48
N ALA A 21 30.48 6.35 -5.55
CA ALA A 21 29.23 6.23 -6.30
C ALA A 21 28.12 5.69 -5.37
N GLY A 22 27.00 6.40 -5.31
CA GLY A 22 25.86 6.05 -4.46
C GLY A 22 25.86 6.67 -3.06
N LEU A 23 26.91 7.42 -2.69
CA LEU A 23 26.92 8.21 -1.44
C LEU A 23 26.40 9.65 -1.71
N PRO A 24 25.76 10.29 -0.72
CA PRO A 24 25.33 11.68 -0.85
C PRO A 24 26.52 12.62 -1.10
N SER A 25 26.31 13.71 -1.85
CA SER A 25 27.31 14.77 -2.04
C SER A 25 27.24 15.76 -0.87
N PRO A 26 28.38 16.20 -0.29
CA PRO A 26 29.77 16.05 -0.76
C PRO A 26 30.50 14.75 -0.34
N GLY A 27 29.85 13.89 0.42
CA GLY A 27 30.36 12.62 0.96
C GLY A 27 29.70 12.32 2.30
N LEU A 28 30.09 11.24 2.95
CA LEU A 28 29.67 10.89 4.31
C LEU A 28 30.77 11.24 5.30
N ALA A 29 30.52 12.21 6.18
CA ALA A 29 31.45 12.55 7.24
C ALA A 29 31.34 11.49 8.34
N LEU A 30 32.48 10.88 8.70
CA LEU A 30 32.56 9.81 9.68
C LEU A 30 33.53 10.19 10.80
N GLU A 31 33.07 10.11 12.04
CA GLU A 31 33.90 10.23 13.24
C GLU A 31 33.64 9.00 14.12
N LEU A 32 34.67 8.22 14.38
CA LEU A 32 34.62 6.99 15.17
C LEU A 32 35.53 7.17 16.38
N THR A 33 35.00 6.94 17.57
CA THR A 33 35.79 6.67 18.78
C THR A 33 35.40 5.31 19.35
N ALA A 34 36.39 4.47 19.61
CA ALA A 34 36.13 3.12 20.10
C ALA A 34 37.32 2.52 20.86
N ASN A 35 37.02 1.52 21.69
CA ASN A 35 38.04 0.57 22.15
C ASN A 35 37.83 -0.77 21.45
N ALA A 36 38.91 -1.41 21.04
CA ALA A 36 38.89 -2.68 20.33
C ALA A 36 39.76 -3.71 21.05
N ASP A 37 39.17 -4.87 21.33
CA ASP A 37 39.85 -6.04 21.89
C ASP A 37 39.80 -7.17 20.85
N LEU A 38 40.96 -7.52 20.30
CA LEU A 38 41.14 -8.66 19.41
C LEU A 38 41.79 -9.80 20.18
N ASN A 39 41.02 -10.83 20.49
CA ASN A 39 41.47 -12.03 21.16
C ASN A 39 41.38 -13.24 20.22
N ARG A 40 42.54 -13.69 19.73
CA ARG A 40 42.67 -14.77 18.73
C ARG A 40 41.93 -14.46 17.44
N GLU A 41 40.67 -14.89 17.34
CA GLU A 41 39.81 -14.76 16.16
C GLU A 41 38.52 -13.97 16.46
N ASP A 42 38.39 -13.44 17.67
CA ASP A 42 37.22 -12.67 18.10
C ASP A 42 37.61 -11.20 18.31
N LEU A 43 36.84 -10.29 17.71
CA LEU A 43 37.00 -8.84 17.85
C LEU A 43 35.80 -8.28 18.61
N THR A 44 36.05 -7.62 19.73
CA THR A 44 35.04 -6.89 20.51
C THR A 44 35.32 -5.40 20.43
N ILE A 45 34.31 -4.61 20.10
CA ILE A 45 34.36 -3.15 20.05
C ILE A 45 33.42 -2.61 21.14
N LYS A 46 34.00 -2.03 22.19
CA LYS A 46 33.25 -1.54 23.36
C LYS A 46 34.06 -0.52 24.20
N PRO A 47 33.58 0.73 24.37
CA PRO A 47 32.41 1.29 23.72
C PRO A 47 32.66 1.55 22.23
N LEU A 48 31.61 1.57 21.44
CA LEU A 48 31.57 2.10 20.08
C LEU A 48 30.79 3.42 20.11
N HIS A 49 31.40 4.49 19.63
CA HIS A 49 30.76 5.78 19.37
C HIS A 49 31.08 6.18 17.93
N LEU A 50 30.05 6.25 17.10
CA LEU A 50 30.19 6.53 15.68
C LEU A 50 29.22 7.62 15.26
N LYS A 51 29.76 8.71 14.72
CA LYS A 51 28.97 9.77 14.09
C LYS A 51 29.10 9.65 12.57
N ILE A 52 27.97 9.55 11.89
CA ILE A 52 27.83 9.58 10.44
C ILE A 52 26.90 10.74 10.12
N ASP A 53 27.45 11.85 9.62
CA ASP A 53 26.71 13.12 9.44
C ASP A 53 25.98 13.55 10.74
N ASP A 54 24.64 13.48 10.74
CA ASP A 54 23.77 13.83 11.88
C ASP A 54 23.37 12.61 12.73
N THR A 55 23.71 11.40 12.26
CA THR A 55 23.45 10.13 12.95
C THR A 55 24.58 9.85 13.92
N ILE A 56 24.23 9.65 15.19
CA ILE A 56 25.11 9.18 16.27
C ILE A 56 24.69 7.75 16.57
N VAL A 57 25.67 6.86 16.64
CA VAL A 57 25.53 5.44 16.92
C VAL A 57 26.40 5.10 18.12
N ASP A 58 25.77 4.64 19.18
CA ASP A 58 26.43 4.20 20.41
C ASP A 58 26.19 2.72 20.63
N GLY A 59 27.15 2.01 21.21
CA GLY A 59 26.91 0.66 21.71
C GLY A 59 28.11 -0.27 21.63
N THR A 60 27.85 -1.51 21.22
CA THR A 60 28.87 -2.56 21.14
C THR A 60 28.70 -3.39 19.88
N ALA A 61 29.82 -3.77 19.28
CA ALA A 61 29.86 -4.72 18.18
C ALA A 61 30.85 -5.84 18.51
N THR A 62 30.45 -7.09 18.34
CA THR A 62 31.32 -8.25 18.47
C THR A 62 31.32 -9.02 17.16
N ILE A 63 32.51 -9.39 16.69
CA ILE A 63 32.71 -10.26 15.53
C ILE A 63 33.44 -11.50 16.06
N LYS A 64 32.78 -12.65 16.04
CA LYS A 64 33.42 -13.92 16.41
C LYS A 64 33.89 -14.66 15.16
N ASN A 65 34.98 -15.39 15.28
CA ASN A 65 35.57 -16.19 14.20
C ASN A 65 35.76 -15.37 12.91
N LEU A 66 36.77 -14.49 12.87
CA LEU A 66 37.06 -13.62 11.73
C LEU A 66 37.21 -14.32 10.36
N LYS A 67 37.40 -15.64 10.32
CA LYS A 67 37.41 -16.43 9.08
C LYS A 67 36.00 -16.74 8.57
N ASN A 68 35.07 -17.02 9.47
CA ASN A 68 33.66 -17.26 9.20
C ASN A 68 32.82 -16.42 10.19
N PRO A 69 32.72 -15.11 9.95
CA PRO A 69 32.29 -14.16 10.96
C PRO A 69 30.85 -14.37 11.39
N SER A 70 30.62 -14.28 12.70
CA SER A 70 29.28 -14.04 13.26
C SER A 70 29.27 -12.71 14.01
N TYR A 71 28.26 -11.89 13.71
CA TYR A 71 28.15 -10.53 14.21
C TYR A 71 27.16 -10.45 15.38
N ASN A 72 27.53 -9.80 16.46
CA ASN A 72 26.61 -9.49 17.55
C ASN A 72 26.59 -7.99 17.79
N LEU A 73 25.45 -7.36 17.55
CA LEU A 73 25.29 -5.91 17.52
C LEU A 73 24.28 -5.50 18.58
N ALA A 74 24.68 -4.58 19.47
CA ALA A 74 23.79 -3.91 20.40
C ALA A 74 24.01 -2.41 20.22
N LEU A 75 23.14 -1.75 19.46
CA LEU A 75 23.34 -0.38 18.98
C LEU A 75 22.15 0.52 19.32
N GLN A 76 22.44 1.76 19.67
CA GLN A 76 21.47 2.83 19.84
C GLN A 76 21.81 3.98 18.90
N LEU A 77 20.80 4.46 18.18
CA LEU A 77 20.92 5.54 17.22
C LEU A 77 19.98 6.68 17.59
N ASN A 78 20.44 7.92 17.51
CA ASN A 78 19.57 9.10 17.68
C ASN A 78 18.61 9.27 16.48
N GLN A 79 19.10 9.13 15.26
CA GLN A 79 18.32 9.28 14.04
C GLN A 79 18.97 8.57 12.86
N LEU A 80 18.16 8.13 11.91
CA LEU A 80 18.62 7.60 10.64
C LEU A 80 17.69 8.07 9.52
N ASP A 81 18.25 8.72 8.51
CA ASP A 81 17.51 9.15 7.32
C ASP A 81 17.97 8.36 6.10
N LEU A 82 17.24 7.28 5.78
CA LEU A 82 17.52 6.43 4.63
C LEU A 82 17.20 7.10 3.29
N ASP A 83 16.35 8.12 3.28
CA ASP A 83 15.99 8.82 2.05
C ASP A 83 17.17 9.63 1.49
N ARG A 84 18.12 10.04 2.35
CA ARG A 84 19.39 10.67 1.94
C ARG A 84 20.27 9.76 1.07
N TYR A 85 20.14 8.45 1.23
CA TYR A 85 20.96 7.45 0.54
C TYR A 85 20.25 6.80 -0.65
N ARG A 86 18.99 7.19 -0.90
CA ARG A 86 18.27 6.71 -2.07
C ARG A 86 18.85 7.42 -3.29
N THR A 87 19.52 6.66 -4.16
CA THR A 87 19.86 7.16 -5.49
C THR A 87 18.57 7.66 -6.13
N LYS A 88 18.53 8.93 -6.54
CA LYS A 88 17.40 9.46 -7.30
C LYS A 88 17.35 8.61 -8.58
N GLN A 89 16.36 7.74 -8.72
CA GLN A 89 16.01 7.23 -10.05
C GLN A 89 15.77 8.45 -10.93
N PRO A 90 16.29 8.49 -12.16
CA PRO A 90 15.95 9.56 -13.09
C PRO A 90 14.42 9.64 -13.16
N ASP A 91 13.86 10.82 -12.99
CA ASP A 91 12.47 11.06 -13.30
C ASP A 91 12.25 10.58 -14.74
N GLU A 92 11.43 9.54 -14.93
CA GLU A 92 10.92 9.20 -16.25
C GLU A 92 10.18 10.43 -16.73
N THR A 93 10.86 11.18 -17.60
CA THR A 93 10.31 12.37 -18.23
C THR A 93 9.10 11.89 -19.01
N PRO A 94 7.91 12.48 -18.82
CA PRO A 94 6.74 12.06 -19.57
C PRO A 94 7.05 12.27 -21.06
N THR A 95 7.13 11.18 -21.82
CA THR A 95 7.12 11.22 -23.28
C THR A 95 5.82 11.89 -23.69
N LYS A 96 5.92 13.16 -24.08
CA LYS A 96 4.85 13.84 -24.81
C LYS A 96 4.73 13.16 -26.17
N GLU A 97 3.64 12.41 -26.32
CA GLU A 97 3.08 12.10 -27.63
C GLU A 97 2.59 13.41 -28.27
N THR A 98 3.20 13.78 -29.38
CA THR A 98 2.53 14.53 -30.46
C THR A 98 3.10 14.03 -31.79
N GLY A 99 2.35 13.16 -32.48
CA GLY A 99 2.36 13.13 -33.95
C GLY A 99 1.57 14.33 -34.51
N PRO A 100 1.54 14.57 -35.83
CA PRO A 100 1.01 13.59 -36.79
C PRO A 100 1.70 13.65 -38.20
N PRO A 101 1.10 13.20 -39.33
CA PRO A 101 1.54 12.03 -40.11
C PRO A 101 2.13 12.37 -41.50
N GLY A 102 3.00 11.51 -42.04
CA GLY A 102 3.51 11.67 -43.41
C GLY A 102 4.26 10.43 -43.89
N ALA A 103 3.98 9.98 -45.10
CA ALA A 103 4.17 8.62 -45.58
C ALA A 103 5.51 8.33 -46.30
N THR A 104 5.84 7.03 -46.34
CA THR A 104 6.60 6.27 -47.37
C THR A 104 8.12 6.48 -47.51
N GLN A 105 8.92 5.46 -47.19
CA GLN A 105 9.46 4.46 -48.14
C GLN A 105 10.35 3.41 -47.44
N GLN A 106 10.26 2.17 -47.90
CA GLN A 106 11.04 1.00 -47.51
C GLN A 106 12.42 1.01 -48.21
N GLN A 107 13.46 0.45 -47.58
CA GLN A 107 14.15 -0.76 -48.07
C GLN A 107 15.28 -1.24 -47.10
N PRO A 108 15.68 -2.53 -47.19
CA PRO A 108 16.27 -3.30 -46.10
C PRO A 108 17.79 -3.38 -46.15
N VAL A 109 18.43 -3.61 -45.00
CA VAL A 109 19.77 -4.18 -44.95
C VAL A 109 19.92 -5.15 -43.78
N LEU A 110 20.10 -6.42 -44.14
CA LEU A 110 20.70 -7.45 -43.30
C LEU A 110 22.08 -6.98 -42.83
N GLY A 111 22.42 -7.23 -41.56
CA GLY A 111 23.83 -7.22 -41.17
C GLY A 111 24.10 -7.15 -39.66
N LEU A 112 24.54 -8.30 -39.14
CA LEU A 112 25.46 -8.45 -38.00
C LEU A 112 24.88 -8.31 -36.58
N LYS A 113 24.46 -9.47 -36.04
CA LYS A 113 24.52 -9.77 -34.59
C LYS A 113 25.94 -9.46 -34.08
N LYS A 114 26.05 -8.51 -33.15
CA LYS A 114 27.18 -8.36 -32.23
C LYS A 114 26.63 -8.48 -30.80
N PRO A 115 27.39 -9.09 -29.88
CA PRO A 115 26.86 -9.80 -28.73
C PRO A 115 26.27 -8.83 -27.73
N GLU A 116 25.15 -9.24 -27.12
CA GLU A 116 24.57 -8.60 -25.96
C GLU A 116 25.64 -8.42 -24.88
N LYS A 117 26.14 -7.19 -24.75
CA LYS A 117 26.76 -6.76 -23.52
C LYS A 117 25.67 -6.89 -22.45
N ARG A 118 25.86 -7.87 -21.58
CA ARG A 118 25.13 -8.07 -20.32
C ARG A 118 25.24 -6.76 -19.52
N ASN A 119 24.29 -5.85 -19.75
CA ASN A 119 24.27 -4.54 -19.13
C ASN A 119 24.17 -4.71 -17.62
N LYS A 120 25.10 -4.05 -16.91
CA LYS A 120 25.25 -3.95 -15.46
C LYS A 120 24.06 -3.29 -14.76
N ASP A 121 23.00 -2.95 -15.48
CA ASP A 121 21.85 -2.18 -15.00
C ASP A 121 20.76 -3.04 -14.33
N GLN A 122 20.83 -4.38 -14.43
CA GLN A 122 19.81 -5.28 -13.86
C GLN A 122 19.95 -5.57 -12.36
N ASN A 123 20.96 -5.01 -11.68
CA ASN A 123 21.17 -5.24 -10.24
C ASN A 123 20.51 -4.18 -9.35
N ASN A 124 20.03 -3.07 -9.91
CA ASN A 124 19.36 -2.00 -9.16
C ASN A 124 17.92 -2.41 -8.83
N GLY A 125 17.75 -3.25 -7.81
CA GLY A 125 16.43 -3.61 -7.26
C GLY A 125 16.20 -5.10 -7.02
N ARG A 126 17.20 -5.96 -7.25
CA ARG A 126 17.15 -7.37 -6.86
C ARG A 126 17.65 -7.56 -5.43
N ILE A 127 16.99 -8.45 -4.68
CA ILE A 127 17.45 -8.88 -3.35
C ILE A 127 18.78 -9.62 -3.51
N PRO A 128 19.84 -9.22 -2.77
CA PRO A 128 21.15 -9.85 -2.87
C PRO A 128 21.19 -11.15 -2.07
N VAL A 129 20.55 -12.21 -2.58
CA VAL A 129 20.38 -13.50 -1.90
C VAL A 129 21.71 -14.09 -1.41
N HIS A 130 22.78 -13.95 -2.18
CA HIS A 130 24.11 -14.43 -1.78
C HIS A 130 24.63 -13.76 -0.51
N LEU A 131 24.37 -12.45 -0.31
CA LEU A 131 24.75 -11.76 0.92
C LEU A 131 23.93 -12.26 2.11
N LEU A 132 22.63 -12.50 1.90
CA LEU A 132 21.74 -13.02 2.94
C LEU A 132 22.16 -14.43 3.40
N ARG A 133 22.65 -15.28 2.49
CA ARG A 133 23.14 -16.63 2.81
C ARG A 133 24.38 -16.63 3.70
N GLY A 134 25.30 -15.67 3.47
CA GLY A 134 26.55 -15.57 4.22
C GLY A 134 26.44 -14.77 5.53
N LEU A 135 25.27 -14.21 5.84
CA LEU A 135 25.12 -13.31 6.97
C LEU A 135 24.72 -14.06 8.25
N ASN A 136 25.69 -14.24 9.15
CA ASN A 136 25.47 -14.81 10.48
C ASN A 136 25.47 -13.69 11.53
N PHE A 137 24.35 -13.41 12.17
CA PHE A 137 24.26 -12.28 13.10
C PHE A 137 23.15 -12.39 14.14
N THR A 138 23.30 -11.61 15.22
CA THR A 138 22.24 -11.17 16.14
C THR A 138 22.35 -9.65 16.27
N ALA A 139 21.22 -8.96 16.25
CA ALA A 139 21.16 -7.51 16.35
C ALA A 139 20.03 -7.08 17.29
N ASP A 140 20.35 -6.24 18.27
CA ASP A 140 19.42 -5.44 19.08
C ASP A 140 19.70 -3.97 18.76
N ILE A 141 18.79 -3.34 18.03
CA ILE A 141 18.97 -1.98 17.51
C ILE A 141 17.82 -1.11 18.00
N LYS A 142 18.17 0.02 18.62
CA LYS A 142 17.23 1.07 18.99
C LYS A 142 17.51 2.31 18.16
N VAL A 143 16.46 2.95 17.66
CA VAL A 143 16.58 4.20 16.88
C VAL A 143 15.51 5.17 17.37
N ASP A 144 15.87 6.39 17.75
CA ASP A 144 14.85 7.34 18.24
C ASP A 144 13.97 7.86 17.09
N SER A 145 14.55 8.10 15.91
CA SER A 145 13.84 8.52 14.70
C SER A 145 14.40 7.86 13.43
N LEU A 146 13.54 7.28 12.59
CA LEU A 146 13.92 6.73 11.29
C LEU A 146 13.05 7.36 10.21
N LYS A 147 13.69 7.97 9.21
CA LYS A 147 13.03 8.37 7.97
C LYS A 147 13.38 7.40 6.86
N ALA A 148 12.37 6.80 6.22
CA ALA A 148 12.56 5.85 5.13
C ALA A 148 11.36 5.82 4.20
N ALA A 149 11.61 5.92 2.90
CA ALA A 149 10.59 5.97 1.84
C ALA A 149 9.53 7.06 2.09
N GLY A 150 9.94 8.23 2.58
CA GLY A 150 9.07 9.34 2.96
C GLY A 150 8.43 9.19 4.34
N LEU A 151 8.36 7.98 4.90
CA LEU A 151 7.74 7.70 6.19
C LEU A 151 8.66 8.07 7.35
N THR A 152 8.06 8.55 8.44
CA THR A 152 8.77 8.81 9.70
C THR A 152 8.31 7.84 10.78
N LEU A 153 9.23 7.03 11.29
CA LEU A 153 9.04 6.13 12.42
C LEU A 153 9.75 6.71 13.64
N SER A 154 9.20 6.48 14.82
CA SER A 154 9.81 6.92 16.08
C SER A 154 9.98 5.77 17.07
N LYS A 155 10.95 5.89 17.98
CA LYS A 155 11.19 4.92 19.08
C LYS A 155 11.26 3.48 18.57
N ILE A 156 12.04 3.25 17.52
CA ILE A 156 12.19 1.94 16.89
C ILE A 156 12.97 1.03 17.84
N ARG A 157 12.45 -0.20 18.00
CA ARG A 157 13.16 -1.33 18.59
C ARG A 157 13.15 -2.46 17.58
N LEU A 158 14.33 -2.88 17.14
CA LEU A 158 14.53 -3.93 16.16
C LEU A 158 15.36 -5.03 16.79
N GLN A 159 14.81 -6.24 16.80
CA GLN A 159 15.56 -7.46 17.06
C GLN A 159 15.56 -8.31 15.80
N ALA A 160 16.76 -8.69 15.37
CA ALA A 160 16.95 -9.50 14.18
C ALA A 160 18.08 -10.50 14.36
N SER A 161 17.98 -11.62 13.67
CA SER A 161 19.04 -12.62 13.61
C SER A 161 19.11 -13.24 12.23
N GLY A 162 20.29 -13.74 11.87
CA GLY A 162 20.54 -14.45 10.63
C GLY A 162 21.49 -15.61 10.88
N GLN A 163 21.18 -16.75 10.29
CA GLN A 163 22.06 -17.91 10.31
C GLN A 163 21.82 -18.75 9.06
N ASP A 164 22.87 -19.06 8.31
CA ASP A 164 22.84 -19.99 7.16
C ASP A 164 21.71 -19.69 6.16
N GLY A 165 21.49 -18.41 5.87
CA GLY A 165 20.45 -17.94 4.95
C GLY A 165 19.02 -17.96 5.51
N GLN A 166 18.82 -18.26 6.79
CA GLN A 166 17.58 -18.01 7.51
C GLN A 166 17.71 -16.70 8.28
N ILE A 167 16.88 -15.71 7.94
CA ILE A 167 16.86 -14.42 8.63
C ILE A 167 15.51 -14.25 9.32
N ARG A 168 15.53 -13.83 10.58
CA ARG A 168 14.36 -13.54 11.39
C ARG A 168 14.42 -12.10 11.88
N LEU A 169 13.28 -11.43 11.83
CA LEU A 169 13.03 -10.12 12.43
C LEU A 169 11.86 -10.32 13.39
N ASP A 170 12.12 -10.20 14.69
CA ASP A 170 11.10 -10.40 15.72
C ASP A 170 11.52 -9.78 17.06
N PRO A 171 10.94 -8.63 17.46
CA PRO A 171 10.08 -7.74 16.68
C PRO A 171 10.86 -6.59 16.01
N LEU A 172 10.22 -5.95 15.02
CA LEU A 172 10.39 -4.52 14.77
C LEU A 172 9.15 -3.80 15.33
N ALA A 173 9.34 -3.02 16.38
CA ALA A 173 8.31 -2.20 17.00
C ALA A 173 8.64 -0.72 16.86
N ALA A 174 7.67 0.12 16.53
CA ALA A 174 7.87 1.56 16.37
C ALA A 174 6.56 2.35 16.59
N GLY A 175 6.68 3.65 16.86
CA GLY A 175 5.59 4.61 16.72
C GLY A 175 5.46 5.08 15.27
N LEU A 176 4.23 5.23 14.77
CA LEU A 176 3.91 5.62 13.39
C LEU A 176 2.65 6.48 13.35
N TYR A 177 2.78 7.78 13.03
CA TYR A 177 1.68 8.76 12.92
C TYR A 177 0.60 8.64 14.02
N ASP A 178 1.00 8.86 15.28
CA ASP A 178 0.21 8.70 16.53
C ASP A 178 -0.17 7.28 16.91
N GLY A 179 -0.01 6.32 16.01
CA GLY A 179 -0.23 4.91 16.26
C GLY A 179 1.06 4.13 16.51
N THR A 180 0.95 2.81 16.45
CA THR A 180 2.07 1.89 16.58
C THR A 180 2.15 0.94 15.39
N LEU A 181 3.37 0.47 15.13
CA LEU A 181 3.74 -0.55 14.16
C LEU A 181 4.40 -1.70 14.91
N LEU A 182 3.92 -2.92 14.67
CA LEU A 182 4.59 -4.16 15.08
C LEU A 182 4.75 -5.06 13.85
N LEU A 183 6.00 -5.42 13.52
CA LEU A 183 6.33 -6.32 12.42
C LEU A 183 7.14 -7.50 12.93
N ARG A 184 6.82 -8.67 12.37
CA ARG A 184 7.61 -9.89 12.46
C ARG A 184 7.81 -10.46 11.08
N GLY A 185 9.02 -10.90 10.76
CA GLY A 185 9.34 -11.41 9.44
C GLY A 185 10.34 -12.55 9.47
N ASP A 186 10.19 -13.46 8.51
CA ASP A 186 11.13 -14.54 8.25
C ASP A 186 11.51 -14.52 6.77
N ILE A 187 12.79 -14.64 6.46
CA ILE A 187 13.32 -14.76 5.10
C ILE A 187 14.12 -16.06 5.04
N ASN A 188 13.74 -16.95 4.13
CA ASN A 188 14.52 -18.12 3.74
C ASN A 188 15.21 -17.86 2.41
N ALA A 189 16.49 -17.50 2.48
CA ALA A 189 17.36 -17.22 1.34
C ALA A 189 18.13 -18.47 0.86
N ARG A 190 17.87 -19.66 1.40
CA ARG A 190 18.52 -20.90 0.97
C ARG A 190 18.21 -21.27 -0.49
N PRO A 191 16.96 -21.15 -0.99
CA PRO A 191 16.66 -21.32 -2.41
C PRO A 191 17.14 -20.11 -3.24
N ASP A 192 17.23 -20.26 -4.57
CA ASP A 192 17.58 -19.15 -5.47
C ASP A 192 16.50 -18.07 -5.56
N VAL A 193 15.24 -18.46 -5.37
CA VAL A 193 14.13 -17.52 -5.17
C VAL A 193 13.80 -17.53 -3.67
N PRO A 194 14.13 -16.45 -2.93
CA PRO A 194 13.93 -16.44 -1.49
C PRO A 194 12.43 -16.44 -1.16
N GLN A 195 12.09 -17.08 -0.06
CA GLN A 195 10.73 -17.14 0.47
C GLN A 195 10.63 -16.27 1.71
N MET A 196 9.54 -15.54 1.84
CA MET A 196 9.36 -14.57 2.92
C MET A 196 7.99 -14.76 3.58
N ARG A 197 7.95 -14.60 4.90
CA ARG A 197 6.72 -14.50 5.68
C ARG A 197 6.76 -13.22 6.48
N LEU A 198 5.65 -12.49 6.52
CA LEU A 198 5.50 -11.23 7.23
C LEU A 198 4.19 -11.26 8.01
N THR A 199 4.26 -10.95 9.29
CA THR A 199 3.09 -10.60 10.10
C THR A 199 3.25 -9.14 10.53
N GLY A 200 2.24 -8.33 10.25
CA GLY A 200 2.25 -6.92 10.59
C GLY A 200 0.97 -6.49 11.27
N GLU A 201 1.12 -5.55 12.20
CA GLU A 201 0.04 -4.90 12.90
C GLU A 201 0.31 -3.39 12.94
N LEU A 202 -0.68 -2.63 12.50
CA LEU A 202 -0.81 -1.20 12.72
C LEU A 202 -1.97 -0.99 13.69
N ALA A 203 -1.76 -0.20 14.72
CA ALA A 203 -2.82 0.15 15.67
C ALA A 203 -2.95 1.67 15.80
N GLY A 204 -4.16 2.19 15.59
CA GLY A 204 -4.50 3.61 15.75
C GLY A 204 -3.74 4.59 14.84
N VAL A 205 -3.20 4.13 13.71
CA VAL A 205 -2.35 4.97 12.82
C VAL A 205 -3.20 5.99 12.07
N ARG A 206 -2.79 7.26 12.08
CA ARG A 206 -3.47 8.31 11.30
C ARG A 206 -3.10 8.23 9.82
N LEU A 207 -4.07 7.86 8.97
CA LEU A 207 -3.84 7.67 7.54
C LEU A 207 -3.57 8.98 6.78
N GLY A 208 -4.16 10.10 7.19
CA GLY A 208 -3.99 11.38 6.49
C GLY A 208 -2.52 11.80 6.36
N PRO A 209 -1.80 12.00 7.49
CA PRO A 209 -0.36 12.28 7.48
C PRO A 209 0.47 11.20 6.78
N LEU A 210 0.13 9.92 6.96
CA LEU A 210 0.83 8.81 6.29
C LEU A 210 0.74 8.92 4.76
N PHE A 211 -0.47 9.12 4.21
CA PHE A 211 -0.66 9.30 2.77
C PHE A 211 -0.02 10.59 2.27
N ARG A 212 -0.05 11.67 3.07
CA ARG A 212 0.62 12.93 2.75
C ARG A 212 2.12 12.73 2.55
N ASP A 213 2.78 12.01 3.44
CA ASP A 213 4.23 11.78 3.36
C ASP A 213 4.60 10.80 2.24
N MET A 214 3.76 9.80 1.96
CA MET A 214 4.00 8.83 0.88
C MET A 214 3.68 9.36 -0.52
N THR A 215 2.63 10.16 -0.66
CA THR A 215 2.03 10.50 -1.97
C THR A 215 1.88 12.00 -2.21
N GLY A 216 2.19 12.84 -1.22
CA GLY A 216 1.97 14.29 -1.25
C GLY A 216 0.51 14.72 -1.08
N ARG A 217 -0.43 13.78 -0.84
CA ARG A 217 -1.88 14.05 -0.76
C ARG A 217 -2.55 13.21 0.31
N GLU A 218 -3.62 13.74 0.90
CA GLU A 218 -4.45 13.00 1.87
C GLU A 218 -5.63 12.32 1.17
N GLU A 219 -5.34 11.29 0.37
CA GLU A 219 -6.38 10.56 -0.37
C GLU A 219 -7.34 9.79 0.56
N VAL A 220 -6.82 9.33 1.70
CA VAL A 220 -7.58 8.69 2.77
C VAL A 220 -7.13 9.26 4.11
N SER A 221 -8.09 9.60 4.97
CA SER A 221 -7.85 10.01 6.36
C SER A 221 -8.70 9.19 7.33
N GLY A 222 -8.44 9.36 8.64
CA GLY A 222 -9.01 8.57 9.73
C GLY A 222 -7.93 7.81 10.52
N LYS A 223 -8.34 7.11 11.58
CA LYS A 223 -7.47 6.24 12.38
C LYS A 223 -7.66 4.79 11.95
N ALA A 224 -6.58 4.13 11.58
CA ALA A 224 -6.61 2.76 11.05
C ALA A 224 -5.93 1.77 11.97
N ASP A 225 -6.60 0.64 12.15
CA ASP A 225 -6.04 -0.62 12.65
C ASP A 225 -5.96 -1.59 11.48
N ILE A 226 -4.77 -2.11 11.19
CA ILE A 226 -4.51 -3.03 10.07
C ILE A 226 -3.75 -4.22 10.60
N GLN A 227 -4.23 -5.42 10.34
CA GLN A 227 -3.47 -6.65 10.58
C GLN A 227 -3.27 -7.38 9.26
N ALA A 228 -2.06 -7.87 9.03
CA ALA A 228 -1.71 -8.60 7.82
C ALA A 228 -0.83 -9.81 8.14
N ARG A 229 -1.10 -10.93 7.48
CA ARG A 229 -0.23 -12.11 7.44
C ARG A 229 0.00 -12.47 5.99
N ILE A 230 1.22 -12.28 5.51
CA ILE A 230 1.58 -12.40 4.10
C ILE A 230 2.72 -13.40 3.94
N ALA A 231 2.59 -14.32 3.01
CA ALA A 231 3.67 -15.14 2.49
C ALA A 231 3.96 -14.71 1.06
N THR A 232 5.23 -14.67 0.66
CA THR A 232 5.62 -14.33 -0.70
C THR A 232 6.97 -14.95 -1.08
N ARG A 233 7.33 -14.84 -2.36
CA ARG A 233 8.63 -15.25 -2.91
C ARG A 233 9.01 -14.37 -4.09
N GLY A 234 10.28 -14.06 -4.24
CA GLY A 234 10.75 -13.24 -5.35
C GLY A 234 12.08 -12.57 -5.09
N LEU A 235 12.73 -12.15 -6.17
CA LEU A 235 13.98 -11.38 -6.13
C LEU A 235 13.72 -9.89 -6.27
N THR A 236 12.58 -9.48 -6.82
CA THR A 236 12.22 -8.08 -7.06
C THR A 236 10.92 -7.69 -6.35
N LYS A 237 10.71 -6.39 -6.13
CA LYS A 237 9.44 -5.87 -5.57
C LYS A 237 8.21 -6.39 -6.33
N ASN A 238 8.25 -6.39 -7.66
CA ASN A 238 7.12 -6.83 -8.49
C ASN A 238 6.85 -8.33 -8.36
N GLU A 239 7.89 -9.17 -8.29
CA GLU A 239 7.72 -10.60 -8.03
C GLU A 239 7.14 -10.85 -6.64
N LEU A 240 7.62 -10.12 -5.62
CA LEU A 240 7.08 -10.23 -4.26
C LEU A 240 5.59 -9.85 -4.21
N LEU A 241 5.17 -8.80 -4.92
CA LEU A 241 3.76 -8.43 -5.00
C LEU A 241 2.93 -9.49 -5.73
N ARG A 242 3.40 -9.97 -6.88
CA ARG A 242 2.69 -10.99 -7.69
C ARG A 242 2.55 -12.34 -7.01
N HIS A 243 3.46 -12.70 -6.11
CA HIS A 243 3.40 -13.95 -5.37
C HIS A 243 2.96 -13.76 -3.91
N ALA A 244 2.43 -12.59 -3.56
CA ALA A 244 1.92 -12.35 -2.22
C ALA A 244 0.58 -13.08 -2.03
N ASP A 245 0.52 -13.93 -1.01
CA ASP A 245 -0.65 -14.66 -0.57
C ASP A 245 -0.86 -14.42 0.94
N GLY A 246 -2.11 -14.37 1.40
CA GLY A 246 -2.35 -14.18 2.83
C GLY A 246 -3.70 -13.57 3.19
N THR A 247 -3.76 -12.97 4.38
CA THR A 247 -4.97 -12.32 4.90
C THR A 247 -4.67 -10.92 5.41
N VAL A 248 -5.62 -10.02 5.21
CA VAL A 248 -5.58 -8.63 5.71
C VAL A 248 -6.91 -8.31 6.38
N SER A 249 -6.87 -7.62 7.52
CA SER A 249 -8.04 -6.97 8.11
C SER A 249 -7.78 -5.48 8.28
N LEU A 250 -8.84 -4.69 8.12
CA LEU A 250 -8.84 -3.25 8.26
C LEU A 250 -10.03 -2.83 9.12
N THR A 251 -9.76 -1.98 10.10
CA THR A 251 -10.76 -1.11 10.72
C THR A 251 -10.29 0.33 10.55
N LEU A 252 -11.18 1.20 10.11
CA LEU A 252 -10.94 2.62 9.94
C LEU A 252 -12.03 3.38 10.72
N ALA A 253 -11.62 4.19 11.68
CA ALA A 253 -12.49 5.10 12.42
C ALA A 253 -12.35 6.53 11.88
N ASP A 254 -13.47 7.26 11.86
CA ASP A 254 -13.56 8.66 11.39
C ASP A 254 -12.92 8.86 10.01
N GLY A 255 -13.18 7.91 9.11
CA GLY A 255 -12.57 7.80 7.81
C GLY A 255 -13.13 8.81 6.80
N LYS A 256 -12.27 9.37 5.95
CA LYS A 256 -12.71 10.10 4.75
C LYS A 256 -11.91 9.63 3.54
N ILE A 257 -12.59 9.42 2.41
CA ILE A 257 -11.98 9.04 1.13
C ILE A 257 -12.20 10.19 0.15
N ALA A 258 -11.11 10.88 -0.21
CA ALA A 258 -11.14 12.12 -0.98
C ALA A 258 -11.74 11.92 -2.39
N ARG A 259 -11.42 10.80 -3.04
CA ARG A 259 -11.87 10.51 -4.42
C ARG A 259 -13.29 9.96 -4.51
N LEU A 260 -13.84 9.42 -3.42
CA LEU A 260 -15.17 8.79 -3.43
C LEU A 260 -16.25 9.87 -3.23
N GLN A 261 -17.31 9.83 -4.04
CA GLN A 261 -18.36 10.87 -4.06
C GLN A 261 -19.77 10.25 -4.11
N ILE A 262 -20.06 9.33 -3.19
CA ILE A 262 -21.27 8.50 -3.25
C ILE A 262 -22.55 9.34 -3.37
N LEU A 263 -22.78 10.27 -2.44
CA LEU A 263 -24.03 11.04 -2.40
C LEU A 263 -24.20 11.93 -3.64
N ARG A 264 -23.13 12.58 -4.09
CA ARG A 264 -23.15 13.41 -5.31
C ARG A 264 -23.48 12.57 -6.54
N THR A 265 -22.87 11.40 -6.69
CA THR A 265 -23.16 10.49 -7.81
C THR A 265 -24.61 10.02 -7.80
N ILE A 266 -25.17 9.72 -6.62
CA ILE A 266 -26.58 9.31 -6.49
C ILE A 266 -27.51 10.48 -6.87
N ARG A 267 -27.26 11.70 -6.37
CA ARG A 267 -28.05 12.89 -6.76
C ARG A 267 -27.99 13.15 -8.26
N ALA A 268 -26.80 13.02 -8.85
CA ALA A 268 -26.60 13.17 -10.29
C ALA A 268 -27.42 12.17 -11.09
N ALA A 269 -27.37 10.89 -10.71
CA ALA A 269 -28.17 9.85 -11.35
C ALA A 269 -29.68 10.11 -11.19
N LYS A 270 -30.14 10.53 -10.01
CA LYS A 270 -31.56 10.84 -9.77
C LYS A 270 -32.06 12.03 -10.60
N ALA A 271 -31.27 13.09 -10.72
CA ALA A 271 -31.66 14.25 -11.51
C ALA A 271 -31.80 13.92 -13.01
N LEU A 272 -30.93 13.06 -13.54
CA LEU A 272 -31.03 12.56 -14.92
C LEU A 272 -32.35 11.81 -15.16
N ILE A 273 -32.70 10.92 -14.23
CA ILE A 273 -33.98 10.20 -14.23
C ILE A 273 -35.17 11.16 -14.16
N ASP A 274 -35.13 12.11 -13.22
CA ASP A 274 -36.19 13.08 -12.99
C ASP A 274 -36.27 14.14 -14.12
N LYS A 275 -35.40 14.06 -15.13
CA LYS A 275 -35.23 15.04 -16.23
C LYS A 275 -35.03 16.47 -15.71
N LYS A 276 -34.36 16.61 -14.57
CA LYS A 276 -34.02 17.90 -13.95
C LYS A 276 -32.58 18.27 -14.25
N THR A 277 -32.33 19.55 -14.48
CA THR A 277 -30.96 20.07 -14.49
C THR A 277 -30.39 20.00 -13.08
N LEU A 278 -29.23 19.35 -12.94
CA LEU A 278 -28.45 19.43 -11.70
C LEU A 278 -28.08 20.90 -11.47
N ALA A 279 -28.47 21.43 -10.31
CA ALA A 279 -27.87 22.67 -9.84
C ALA A 279 -26.35 22.47 -9.81
N ALA A 280 -25.59 23.50 -10.19
CA ALA A 280 -24.14 23.46 -10.17
C ALA A 280 -23.66 23.21 -8.73
N GLU A 281 -23.42 21.95 -8.37
CA GLU A 281 -22.92 21.61 -7.04
C GLU A 281 -21.46 22.04 -6.90
N SER A 282 -21.19 22.68 -5.77
CA SER A 282 -19.88 23.09 -5.29
C SER A 282 -18.86 21.94 -5.31
N ALA A 283 -17.58 22.32 -5.22
CA ALA A 283 -16.37 21.51 -5.28
C ALA A 283 -16.50 20.03 -4.86
N ARG A 284 -15.73 19.15 -5.52
CA ARG A 284 -15.58 17.72 -5.17
C ARG A 284 -15.58 17.49 -3.65
N GLN A 285 -16.62 16.85 -3.12
CA GLN A 285 -16.73 16.54 -1.70
C GLN A 285 -16.26 15.10 -1.42
N PRO A 286 -15.33 14.90 -0.48
CA PRO A 286 -14.97 13.57 0.01
C PRO A 286 -16.16 12.84 0.61
N THR A 287 -16.14 11.50 0.54
CA THR A 287 -17.10 10.67 1.27
C THR A 287 -16.53 10.32 2.64
N GLY A 288 -17.27 10.65 3.71
CA GLY A 288 -16.91 10.35 5.10
C GLY A 288 -17.68 9.17 5.69
N PHE A 289 -17.04 8.49 6.64
CA PHE A 289 -17.56 7.35 7.39
C PHE A 289 -17.15 7.49 8.86
N ALA A 290 -18.05 7.21 9.79
CA ALA A 290 -17.71 7.06 11.21
C ALA A 290 -16.89 5.78 11.43
N ARG A 291 -17.23 4.71 10.71
CA ARG A 291 -16.52 3.43 10.77
C ARG A 291 -16.52 2.75 9.41
N LEU A 292 -15.40 2.12 9.05
CA LEU A 292 -15.28 1.19 7.92
C LEU A 292 -14.52 -0.04 8.39
N THR A 293 -15.00 -1.23 8.03
CA THR A 293 -14.34 -2.51 8.27
C THR A 293 -14.28 -3.34 7.00
N ALA A 294 -13.22 -4.12 6.84
CA ALA A 294 -13.05 -5.04 5.73
C ALA A 294 -12.08 -6.17 6.10
N THR A 295 -12.35 -7.38 5.62
CA THR A 295 -11.38 -8.48 5.59
C THR A 295 -11.07 -8.88 4.15
N GLY A 296 -9.83 -9.25 3.88
CA GLY A 296 -9.37 -9.58 2.55
C GLY A 296 -8.52 -10.84 2.54
N VAL A 297 -8.73 -11.67 1.53
CA VAL A 297 -7.83 -12.77 1.18
C VAL A 297 -6.99 -12.31 0.01
N LEU A 298 -5.68 -12.27 0.20
CA LEU A 298 -4.71 -11.94 -0.84
C LEU A 298 -4.31 -13.23 -1.56
N THR A 299 -4.39 -13.24 -2.88
CA THR A 299 -3.96 -14.36 -3.71
C THR A 299 -3.24 -13.82 -4.94
N ASN A 300 -1.97 -14.20 -5.12
CA ASN A 300 -1.11 -13.73 -6.20
C ASN A 300 -1.15 -12.19 -6.40
N GLY A 301 -1.11 -11.44 -5.29
CA GLY A 301 -1.14 -9.97 -5.32
C GLY A 301 -2.52 -9.33 -5.54
N VAL A 302 -3.59 -10.11 -5.66
CA VAL A 302 -4.97 -9.60 -5.75
C VAL A 302 -5.72 -9.86 -4.45
N LEU A 303 -6.13 -8.79 -3.79
CA LEU A 303 -6.89 -8.84 -2.53
C LEU A 303 -8.38 -8.93 -2.85
N ARG A 304 -9.03 -10.02 -2.46
CA ARG A 304 -10.48 -10.18 -2.55
C ARG A 304 -11.16 -9.88 -1.22
N ASN A 305 -12.09 -8.95 -1.21
CA ASN A 305 -12.91 -8.59 -0.06
C ASN A 305 -14.39 -8.91 -0.34
N ASN A 306 -15.09 -9.49 0.63
CA ASN A 306 -16.51 -9.88 0.48
C ASN A 306 -17.43 -9.29 1.56
N ASP A 307 -16.87 -8.58 2.54
CA ASP A 307 -17.55 -8.21 3.77
C ASP A 307 -17.33 -6.73 4.16
N LEU A 308 -16.92 -5.88 3.22
CA LEU A 308 -16.75 -4.46 3.48
C LEU A 308 -18.04 -3.89 4.04
N ARG A 309 -17.93 -3.18 5.16
CA ARG A 309 -19.00 -2.42 5.77
C ARG A 309 -18.49 -1.03 6.08
N ALA A 310 -19.30 -0.02 5.81
CA ALA A 310 -19.00 1.33 6.25
C ALA A 310 -20.28 2.04 6.68
N GLU A 311 -20.18 2.89 7.69
CA GLU A 311 -21.34 3.53 8.32
C GLU A 311 -21.05 5.00 8.60
N SER A 312 -22.06 5.83 8.46
CA SER A 312 -22.06 7.26 8.73
C SER A 312 -23.47 7.70 9.16
N GLU A 313 -23.64 8.94 9.61
CA GLU A 313 -24.97 9.51 9.88
C GLU A 313 -25.89 9.53 8.64
N LEU A 314 -25.28 9.66 7.45
CA LEU A 314 -26.00 9.82 6.19
C LEU A 314 -26.29 8.49 5.51
N MET A 315 -25.51 7.45 5.75
CA MET A 315 -25.64 6.19 5.01
C MET A 315 -24.92 5.02 5.68
N ALA A 316 -25.41 3.82 5.39
CA ALA A 316 -24.69 2.57 5.56
C ALA A 316 -24.31 1.99 4.18
N VAL A 317 -23.16 1.31 4.13
CA VAL A 317 -22.58 0.75 2.92
C VAL A 317 -22.18 -0.69 3.20
N LYS A 318 -22.57 -1.60 2.31
CA LYS A 318 -22.02 -2.96 2.23
C LYS A 318 -21.27 -3.10 0.92
N GLY A 319 -20.19 -3.87 0.86
CA GLY A 319 -19.39 -3.99 -0.34
C GLY A 319 -18.67 -5.31 -0.48
N LYS A 320 -18.37 -5.64 -1.73
CA LYS A 320 -17.47 -6.72 -2.13
C LYS A 320 -16.73 -6.31 -3.39
N GLY A 321 -15.52 -6.82 -3.56
CA GLY A 321 -14.68 -6.43 -4.68
C GLY A 321 -13.26 -6.97 -4.59
N THR A 322 -12.42 -6.43 -5.47
CA THR A 322 -11.01 -6.79 -5.57
C THR A 322 -10.13 -5.55 -5.63
N VAL A 323 -8.94 -5.66 -5.03
CA VAL A 323 -7.84 -4.70 -5.16
C VAL A 323 -6.64 -5.45 -5.73
N ASP A 324 -6.25 -5.10 -6.94
CA ASP A 324 -5.04 -5.62 -7.59
C ASP A 324 -3.85 -4.73 -7.23
N LEU A 325 -2.96 -5.24 -6.39
CA LEU A 325 -1.76 -4.53 -5.92
C LEU A 325 -0.63 -4.52 -6.96
N VAL A 326 -0.71 -5.38 -7.98
CA VAL A 326 0.30 -5.50 -9.04
C VAL A 326 0.03 -4.46 -10.13
N ASN A 327 -1.24 -4.32 -10.52
CA ASN A 327 -1.67 -3.38 -11.56
C ASN A 327 -2.22 -2.07 -10.97
N GLU A 328 -2.26 -1.95 -9.64
CA GLU A 328 -2.77 -0.79 -8.90
C GLU A 328 -4.22 -0.41 -9.26
N ARG A 329 -5.08 -1.44 -9.34
CA ARG A 329 -6.49 -1.29 -9.73
C ARG A 329 -7.44 -1.76 -8.64
N LEU A 330 -8.63 -1.20 -8.64
CA LEU A 330 -9.74 -1.65 -7.81
C LEU A 330 -10.99 -1.87 -8.67
N ASP A 331 -11.82 -2.82 -8.24
CA ASP A 331 -13.17 -3.06 -8.76
C ASP A 331 -14.06 -3.49 -7.59
N TYR A 332 -15.00 -2.64 -7.22
CA TYR A 332 -15.92 -2.83 -6.12
C TYR A 332 -17.36 -2.65 -6.57
N LEU A 333 -18.20 -3.56 -6.08
CA LEU A 333 -19.64 -3.40 -6.06
C LEU A 333 -20.08 -3.13 -4.61
N LEU A 334 -20.61 -1.94 -4.41
CA LEU A 334 -21.18 -1.48 -3.15
C LEU A 334 -22.71 -1.50 -3.23
N THR A 335 -23.34 -1.63 -2.08
CA THR A 335 -24.76 -1.42 -1.87
C THR A 335 -24.91 -0.31 -0.85
N ILE A 336 -25.51 0.80 -1.26
CA ILE A 336 -25.70 1.98 -0.43
C ILE A 336 -27.11 1.97 0.14
N TYR A 337 -27.22 2.22 1.45
CA TYR A 337 -28.46 2.39 2.17
C TYR A 337 -28.46 3.81 2.76
N LEU A 338 -29.29 4.69 2.20
CA LEU A 338 -29.37 6.07 2.66
C LEU A 338 -30.16 6.16 3.97
N SER A 339 -29.69 6.99 4.91
CA SER A 339 -30.41 7.22 6.16
C SER A 339 -31.65 8.09 5.90
N ARG A 340 -32.74 7.87 6.67
CA ARG A 340 -33.95 8.71 6.57
C ARG A 340 -33.70 10.17 7.00
N GLY A 341 -32.64 10.41 7.79
CA GLY A 341 -32.27 11.72 8.30
C GLY A 341 -31.54 12.61 7.28
N LEU A 342 -31.21 12.10 6.09
CA LEU A 342 -30.50 12.84 5.03
C LEU A 342 -31.18 14.14 4.62
N ASP A 343 -32.48 14.27 4.84
CA ASP A 343 -33.28 15.40 4.34
C ASP A 343 -34.02 16.16 5.43
N ARG A 344 -33.39 16.32 6.61
CA ARG A 344 -33.93 17.20 7.67
C ARG A 344 -34.28 18.61 7.19
N ASP A 345 -33.63 19.08 6.12
CA ASP A 345 -33.84 20.40 5.52
C ASP A 345 -34.51 20.37 4.13
N GLN A 346 -35.00 19.22 3.64
CA GLN A 346 -35.63 19.04 2.30
C GLN A 346 -34.80 19.47 1.07
N LYS A 347 -33.47 19.60 1.21
CA LYS A 347 -32.58 20.13 0.17
C LYS A 347 -31.86 19.06 -0.66
N THR A 348 -31.90 17.79 -0.23
CA THR A 348 -31.12 16.72 -0.87
C THR A 348 -31.90 15.99 -1.96
N GLY A 349 -33.23 15.93 -1.87
CA GLY A 349 -34.08 15.28 -2.86
C GLY A 349 -33.89 13.76 -2.94
N LEU A 350 -33.40 13.12 -1.88
CA LEU A 350 -33.06 11.69 -1.82
C LEU A 350 -33.95 10.86 -0.87
N VAL A 351 -35.00 11.45 -0.29
CA VAL A 351 -35.86 10.80 0.72
C VAL A 351 -36.55 9.55 0.20
N ASP A 352 -36.98 9.57 -1.06
CA ASP A 352 -37.63 8.45 -1.76
C ASP A 352 -36.71 7.23 -1.84
N LEU A 353 -35.40 7.43 -1.91
CA LEU A 353 -34.41 6.36 -1.98
C LEU A 353 -33.98 5.79 -0.61
N SER A 354 -34.49 6.33 0.51
CA SER A 354 -34.10 5.89 1.87
C SER A 354 -34.51 4.45 2.23
N LYS A 355 -35.39 3.83 1.45
CA LYS A 355 -35.82 2.42 1.63
C LYS A 355 -35.22 1.49 0.58
N THR A 356 -34.48 2.02 -0.37
CA THR A 356 -34.08 1.28 -1.57
C THR A 356 -32.57 1.04 -1.54
N PRO A 357 -32.11 -0.23 -1.58
CA PRO A 357 -30.69 -0.52 -1.71
C PRO A 357 -30.21 -0.06 -3.08
N ILE A 358 -29.19 0.81 -3.10
CA ILE A 358 -28.63 1.37 -4.34
C ILE A 358 -27.33 0.64 -4.71
N PRO A 359 -27.30 -0.17 -5.80
CA PRO A 359 -26.06 -0.69 -6.33
C PRO A 359 -25.16 0.44 -6.83
N TYR A 360 -23.90 0.41 -6.42
CA TYR A 360 -22.92 1.45 -6.70
C TYR A 360 -21.59 0.80 -7.09
N ARG A 361 -21.10 1.10 -8.30
CA ARG A 361 -19.82 0.55 -8.79
C ARG A 361 -18.70 1.56 -8.59
N VAL A 362 -17.54 1.09 -8.15
CA VAL A 362 -16.28 1.85 -8.09
C VAL A 362 -15.20 1.04 -8.77
N LYS A 363 -14.60 1.57 -9.83
CA LYS A 363 -13.55 0.86 -10.58
C LYS A 363 -12.48 1.81 -11.11
N GLY A 364 -11.26 1.35 -11.30
CA GLY A 364 -10.19 2.15 -11.90
C GLY A 364 -8.83 1.91 -11.27
N SER A 365 -7.90 2.83 -11.49
CA SER A 365 -6.60 2.83 -10.81
C SER A 365 -6.67 3.57 -9.47
N PHE A 366 -5.66 3.42 -8.62
CA PHE A 366 -5.61 4.13 -7.33
C PHE A 366 -5.59 5.67 -7.48
N THR A 367 -5.13 6.17 -8.62
CA THR A 367 -5.07 7.60 -8.93
C THR A 367 -6.30 8.10 -9.71
N HIS A 368 -6.98 7.22 -10.44
CA HIS A 368 -8.13 7.55 -11.29
C HIS A 368 -9.24 6.51 -11.12
N ILE A 369 -10.28 6.87 -10.36
CA ILE A 369 -11.46 6.03 -10.18
C ILE A 369 -12.67 6.56 -10.96
N SER A 370 -13.47 5.64 -11.46
CA SER A 370 -14.81 5.83 -12.01
C SER A 370 -15.82 5.31 -11.00
N GLN A 371 -16.95 6.02 -10.88
CA GLN A 371 -17.99 5.70 -9.91
C GLN A 371 -19.39 5.95 -10.49
N SER A 372 -20.32 5.03 -10.26
CA SER A 372 -21.66 5.09 -10.86
C SER A 372 -22.71 4.43 -9.96
N ALA A 373 -23.90 5.03 -9.89
CA ALA A 373 -25.07 4.48 -9.19
C ALA A 373 -26.09 3.92 -10.19
N ALA A 374 -26.51 2.67 -10.01
CA ALA A 374 -27.46 2.00 -10.91
C ALA A 374 -28.92 2.27 -10.49
N LEU A 375 -29.38 3.52 -10.62
CA LEU A 375 -30.74 3.93 -10.23
C LEU A 375 -31.80 3.57 -11.29
N GLU A 376 -31.46 3.56 -12.58
CA GLU A 376 -32.41 3.27 -13.66
C GLU A 376 -32.97 1.84 -13.55
N GLU A 377 -32.09 0.85 -13.32
CA GLU A 377 -32.50 -0.54 -13.13
C GLU A 377 -33.44 -0.71 -11.91
N ILE A 378 -33.24 0.09 -10.86
CA ILE A 378 -34.10 0.08 -9.68
C ILE A 378 -35.51 0.56 -10.05
N LEU A 379 -35.62 1.71 -10.73
CA LEU A 379 -36.90 2.32 -11.05
C LEU A 379 -37.71 1.50 -12.04
N ILE A 380 -37.05 0.92 -13.05
CA ILE A 380 -37.68 -0.01 -13.98
C ILE A 380 -38.27 -1.20 -13.18
N ASN A 381 -37.49 -1.78 -12.26
CA ASN A 381 -37.93 -2.93 -11.48
C ASN A 381 -39.04 -2.58 -10.46
N GLU A 382 -38.97 -1.41 -9.81
CA GLU A 382 -40.03 -0.94 -8.90
C GLU A 382 -41.33 -0.63 -9.65
N GLY A 383 -41.25 0.03 -10.82
CA GLY A 383 -42.39 0.27 -11.70
C GLY A 383 -43.04 -1.04 -12.17
N LYS A 384 -42.24 -2.02 -12.60
CA LYS A 384 -42.72 -3.38 -12.94
C LYS A 384 -43.45 -4.03 -11.77
N LYS A 385 -42.88 -4.00 -10.55
CA LYS A 385 -43.50 -4.56 -9.35
C LYS A 385 -44.80 -3.86 -8.97
N ALA A 386 -44.85 -2.53 -9.00
CA ALA A 386 -46.04 -1.76 -8.68
C ALA A 386 -47.18 -2.08 -9.65
N LEU A 387 -46.89 -2.16 -10.94
CA LEU A 387 -47.85 -2.52 -11.97
C LEU A 387 -48.38 -3.95 -11.80
N ILE A 388 -47.51 -4.92 -11.52
CA ILE A 388 -47.91 -6.30 -11.19
C ILE A 388 -48.86 -6.31 -9.97
N ASN A 389 -48.57 -5.55 -8.92
CA ASN A 389 -49.42 -5.48 -7.74
C ASN A 389 -50.80 -4.86 -8.02
N VAL A 390 -50.87 -3.84 -8.89
CA VAL A 390 -52.16 -3.26 -9.33
C VAL A 390 -52.96 -4.27 -10.16
N LEU A 391 -52.32 -4.94 -11.12
CA LEU A 391 -52.96 -5.97 -11.95
C LEU A 391 -53.45 -7.17 -11.13
N GLN A 392 -52.72 -7.55 -10.08
CA GLN A 392 -53.14 -8.60 -9.14
C GLN A 392 -54.31 -8.17 -8.26
N LYS A 393 -54.35 -6.91 -7.82
CA LYS A 393 -55.47 -6.35 -7.03
C LYS A 393 -56.74 -6.11 -7.86
N GLN A 394 -56.62 -5.86 -9.16
CA GLN A 394 -57.74 -5.59 -10.06
C GLN A 394 -58.38 -6.84 -10.72
N GLY A 395 -57.92 -8.05 -10.40
CA GLY A 395 -58.72 -9.27 -10.60
C GLY A 395 -58.60 -9.98 -11.96
N GLY A 396 -57.39 -10.29 -12.44
CA GLY A 396 -57.19 -11.08 -13.66
C GLY A 396 -56.72 -12.53 -13.42
N LYS A 397 -57.64 -13.49 -13.35
CA LYS A 397 -57.36 -14.91 -13.64
C LYS A 397 -57.07 -15.04 -15.15
N ASN A 398 -55.86 -14.73 -15.59
CA ASN A 398 -55.14 -15.34 -16.71
C ASN A 398 -53.97 -14.45 -17.16
N SER A 399 -52.83 -15.11 -17.42
CA SER A 399 -51.66 -14.61 -18.12
C SER A 399 -50.61 -13.80 -17.32
N LYS A 400 -49.69 -14.54 -16.69
CA LYS A 400 -48.35 -14.04 -16.33
C LYS A 400 -47.48 -13.72 -17.57
N ASN A 401 -47.80 -14.26 -18.74
CA ASN A 401 -46.97 -14.13 -19.95
C ASN A 401 -47.30 -12.89 -20.79
N ASP A 402 -48.58 -12.50 -20.88
CA ASP A 402 -48.99 -11.34 -21.69
C ASP A 402 -48.70 -10.00 -21.00
N ALA A 403 -48.76 -9.98 -19.65
CA ALA A 403 -48.38 -8.81 -18.88
C ALA A 403 -46.89 -8.47 -19.05
N GLY A 404 -46.00 -9.47 -19.13
CA GLY A 404 -44.57 -9.23 -19.33
C GLY A 404 -44.24 -8.55 -20.68
N ALA A 405 -44.91 -8.98 -21.75
CA ALA A 405 -44.69 -8.48 -23.10
C ALA A 405 -45.20 -7.04 -23.31
N LEU A 406 -46.38 -6.71 -22.78
CA LEU A 406 -46.95 -5.35 -22.87
C LEU A 406 -46.13 -4.32 -22.09
N ILE A 407 -45.54 -4.75 -20.97
CA ILE A 407 -44.68 -3.91 -20.12
C ILE A 407 -43.35 -3.59 -20.82
N ASP A 408 -42.72 -4.57 -21.46
CA ASP A 408 -41.48 -4.35 -22.21
C ASP A 408 -41.71 -3.47 -23.46
N GLN A 409 -42.90 -3.52 -24.07
CA GLN A 409 -43.29 -2.59 -25.13
C GLN A 409 -43.53 -1.16 -24.60
N GLY A 410 -44.22 -1.00 -23.48
CA GLY A 410 -44.46 0.32 -22.87
C GLY A 410 -43.17 1.00 -22.42
N LEU A 411 -42.27 0.25 -21.78
CA LEU A 411 -40.96 0.75 -21.34
C LEU A 411 -40.05 1.13 -22.52
N LYS A 412 -40.06 0.37 -23.61
CA LYS A 412 -39.35 0.74 -24.85
C LYS A 412 -39.87 2.05 -25.45
N SER A 413 -41.17 2.35 -25.31
CA SER A 413 -41.73 3.62 -25.81
C SER A 413 -41.44 4.83 -24.92
N LEU A 414 -41.23 4.64 -23.61
CA LEU A 414 -41.02 5.73 -22.65
C LEU A 414 -39.54 6.08 -22.45
N PHE A 415 -38.64 5.12 -22.68
CA PHE A 415 -37.20 5.25 -22.44
C PHE A 415 -36.34 5.02 -23.70
N GLY A 416 -36.95 4.76 -24.85
CA GLY A 416 -36.27 4.63 -26.14
C GLY A 416 -36.12 5.97 -26.85
N ASN A 417 -34.94 6.58 -26.72
CA ASN A 417 -34.20 7.29 -27.76
C ASN A 417 -32.74 7.41 -27.34
#